data_AF-A0A6J1P721-F1
#
_entry.id   AF-A0A6J1P721-F1
#
_cell.length_a   1.000
_cell.length_b   1.000
_cell.length_c   1.000
_cell.angle_alpha   90.00
_cell.angle_beta   90.00
_cell.angle_gamma   90.00
#
_symmetry.space_group_name_H-M   'P 1'
#
loop_
_entity.id
_entity.type
_entity.pdbx_description
1 polymer ?
#
loop_
_entity_poly.entity_id
_entity_poly.type
_entity_poly.pdbx_seq_one_letter_code
_entity_poly.pdbx_strand_id
1 'polypeptide(L)'
;MIIYPSITTPGLAERAVEADSQLQRWSQLLDTQRTLGSAVTAIGDRLRQLDSNPATRRRALDTRHALQELQSEVSSLEETKDDLLEHADFVVSLLKPNSKEAAAETEKNVKELVEAYEKLRQTVAARLAEIDEIVSEFDRVSEKIERLRQEIEVYVA
;
A
#
# COMPACT_ATOMS: atom_id res chain seq x y z
N MET A 1 27.99 -37.13 -51.23
CA MET A 1 28.20 -36.00 -50.30
C MET A 1 26.83 -35.40 -50.02
N ILE A 2 26.20 -35.79 -48.91
CA ILE A 2 24.86 -35.30 -48.54
C ILE A 2 25.06 -33.96 -47.82
N ILE A 3 24.68 -32.87 -48.47
CA ILE A 3 24.67 -31.54 -47.87
C ILE A 3 23.34 -31.45 -47.10
N TYR A 4 23.41 -31.48 -45.77
CA TYR A 4 22.27 -31.10 -44.95
C TYR A 4 22.05 -29.58 -45.09
N PRO A 5 20.82 -29.12 -45.38
CA PRO A 5 20.53 -27.70 -45.32
C PRO A 5 20.62 -27.27 -43.86
N SER A 6 21.54 -26.35 -43.58
CA SER A 6 21.63 -25.61 -42.33
C SER A 6 20.31 -24.86 -42.13
N ILE A 7 19.48 -25.39 -41.24
CA ILE A 7 18.26 -24.71 -40.77
C ILE A 7 18.72 -23.40 -40.14
N THR A 8 18.28 -22.30 -40.74
CA THR A 8 18.60 -20.94 -40.34
C THR A 8 18.08 -20.67 -38.92
N THR A 9 19.02 -20.63 -37.97
CA THR A 9 18.89 -20.27 -36.56
C THR A 9 18.54 -18.81 -36.19
N PRO A 10 18.58 -17.76 -37.07
CA PRO A 10 18.36 -16.37 -36.65
C PRO A 10 17.00 -16.15 -35.96
N GLY A 11 15.93 -16.72 -36.51
CA GLY A 11 14.58 -16.53 -35.98
C GLY A 11 14.26 -17.35 -34.73
N LEU A 12 15.08 -18.32 -34.33
CA LEU A 12 14.88 -19.06 -33.08
C LEU A 12 15.53 -18.32 -31.90
N ALA A 13 16.71 -17.74 -32.10
CA ALA A 13 17.39 -16.96 -31.09
C ALA A 13 16.60 -15.70 -30.73
N GLU A 14 16.06 -14.99 -31.73
CA GLU A 14 15.23 -13.80 -31.52
C GLU A 14 13.93 -14.13 -30.77
N ARG A 15 13.24 -15.21 -31.15
CA ARG A 15 12.05 -15.69 -30.42
C ARG A 15 12.37 -16.14 -28.99
N ALA A 16 13.55 -16.70 -28.76
CA ALA A 16 13.97 -17.09 -27.41
C ALA A 16 14.22 -15.87 -26.53
N VAL A 17 14.87 -14.83 -27.05
CA VAL A 17 15.08 -13.55 -26.34
C VAL A 17 13.76 -12.87 -26.02
N GLU A 18 12.82 -12.86 -26.97
CA GLU A 18 11.49 -12.29 -26.74
C GLU A 18 10.73 -13.06 -25.65
N ALA A 19 10.71 -14.39 -25.70
CA ALA A 19 10.08 -15.22 -24.69
C ALA A 19 10.71 -15.02 -23.29
N ASP A 20 12.03 -14.89 -23.21
CA ASP A 20 12.74 -14.63 -21.94
C ASP A 20 12.34 -13.27 -21.35
N SER A 21 12.27 -12.23 -22.18
CA SER A 21 11.82 -10.90 -21.76
C SER A 21 10.37 -10.89 -21.24
N GLN A 22 9.50 -11.69 -21.85
CA GLN A 22 8.11 -11.86 -21.41
C GLN A 22 8.07 -12.56 -20.05
N LEU A 23 8.79 -13.68 -19.88
CA LEU A 23 8.88 -14.40 -18.61
C LEU A 23 9.45 -13.52 -17.50
N GLN A 24 10.43 -12.67 -17.80
CA GLN A 24 10.97 -11.73 -16.84
C GLN A 24 9.91 -10.72 -16.37
N ARG A 25 9.13 -10.14 -17.29
CA ARG A 25 8.02 -9.23 -16.95
C ARG A 25 6.93 -9.92 -16.13
N TRP A 26 6.64 -11.19 -16.41
CA TRP A 26 5.74 -12.02 -15.60
C TRP A 26 6.26 -12.24 -14.18
N SER A 27 7.55 -12.52 -14.01
CA SER A 27 8.16 -12.64 -12.67
C SER A 27 8.03 -11.33 -11.90
N GLN A 28 8.34 -10.20 -12.54
CA GLN A 28 8.24 -8.88 -11.93
C GLN A 28 6.81 -8.55 -11.49
N LEU A 29 5.80 -8.91 -12.28
CA LEU A 29 4.39 -8.78 -11.89
C LEU A 29 4.08 -9.57 -10.61
N LEU A 30 4.48 -10.84 -10.55
CA LEU A 30 4.23 -11.69 -9.39
C LEU A 30 4.98 -11.21 -8.14
N ASP A 31 6.21 -10.74 -8.31
CA ASP A 31 7.06 -10.23 -7.23
C ASP A 31 6.49 -8.92 -6.65
N THR A 32 6.08 -7.98 -7.50
CA THR A 32 5.43 -6.73 -7.08
C THR A 32 4.07 -7.00 -6.42
N GLN A 33 3.26 -7.91 -6.98
CA GLN A 33 1.97 -8.30 -6.41
C GLN A 33 2.14 -8.92 -5.02
N ARG A 34 3.13 -9.80 -4.84
CA ARG A 34 3.43 -10.41 -3.55
C ARG A 34 3.92 -9.37 -2.54
N THR A 35 4.83 -8.51 -2.96
CA THR A 35 5.41 -7.47 -2.10
C THR A 35 4.31 -6.53 -1.60
N LEU A 36 3.53 -5.95 -2.52
CA LEU A 36 2.43 -5.04 -2.17
C LEU A 36 1.36 -5.74 -1.33
N GLY A 37 0.94 -6.95 -1.70
CA GLY A 37 -0.06 -7.72 -0.94
C GLY A 37 0.37 -8.02 0.49
N SER A 38 1.64 -8.41 0.68
CA SER A 38 2.18 -8.66 2.01
C SER A 38 2.26 -7.39 2.86
N ALA A 39 2.67 -6.27 2.26
CA ALA A 39 2.77 -4.98 2.94
C ALA A 39 1.39 -4.43 3.33
N VAL A 40 0.42 -4.47 2.41
CA VAL A 40 -0.98 -4.06 2.68
C VAL A 40 -1.56 -4.87 3.84
N THR A 41 -1.31 -6.18 3.88
CA THR A 41 -1.77 -7.04 4.98
C THR A 41 -1.09 -6.67 6.30
N ALA A 42 0.24 -6.55 6.32
CA ALA A 42 1.00 -6.26 7.53
C ALA A 42 0.66 -4.88 8.12
N ILE A 43 0.56 -3.85 7.29
CA ILE A 43 0.16 -2.50 7.71
C ILE A 43 -1.30 -2.51 8.18
N GLY A 44 -2.19 -3.20 7.46
CA GLY A 44 -3.59 -3.35 7.86
C GLY A 44 -3.76 -3.99 9.24
N ASP A 45 -2.95 -5.00 9.56
CA ASP A 45 -2.97 -5.64 10.87
C ASP A 45 -2.40 -4.72 11.97
N ARG A 46 -1.32 -3.99 11.70
CA ARG A 46 -0.80 -2.97 12.63
C ARG A 46 -1.84 -1.87 12.90
N LEU A 47 -2.52 -1.39 11.86
CA LEU A 47 -3.58 -0.39 11.99
C LEU A 47 -4.71 -0.86 12.90
N ARG A 48 -5.10 -2.14 12.83
CA ARG A 48 -6.12 -2.74 13.70
C ARG A 48 -5.69 -2.88 15.16
N GLN A 49 -4.38 -2.94 15.42
CA GLN A 49 -3.83 -3.05 16.77
C GLN A 49 -3.74 -1.70 17.49
N LEU A 50 -3.82 -0.59 16.75
CA LEU A 50 -3.76 0.74 17.34
C LEU A 50 -5.02 1.06 18.14
N ASP A 51 -4.81 1.67 19.30
CA ASP A 51 -5.89 2.06 20.22
C ASP A 51 -6.80 3.11 19.56
N SER A 52 -8.04 2.71 19.30
CA SER A 52 -9.06 3.56 18.69
C SER A 52 -9.61 4.63 19.63
N ASN A 53 -9.42 4.47 20.94
CA ASN A 53 -10.01 5.36 21.95
C ASN A 53 -9.05 5.53 23.14
N PRO A 54 -7.96 6.29 22.97
CA PRO A 54 -6.94 6.47 23.99
C PRO A 54 -7.50 7.20 25.22
N ALA A 55 -7.46 6.53 26.38
CA ALA A 55 -7.97 7.09 27.64
C ALA A 55 -7.12 8.24 28.22
N THR A 56 -5.94 8.53 27.67
CA THR A 56 -5.06 9.60 28.14
C THR A 56 -4.41 10.34 26.98
N ARG A 57 -4.09 11.62 27.18
CA ARG A 57 -3.36 12.45 26.20
C ARG A 57 -2.07 11.81 25.73
N ARG A 58 -1.30 11.20 26.63
CA ARG A 58 -0.05 10.51 26.30
C ARG A 58 -0.30 9.37 25.30
N ARG A 59 -1.28 8.50 25.58
CA ARG A 59 -1.66 7.42 24.67
C ARG A 59 -2.17 7.95 23.33
N ALA A 60 -2.89 9.06 23.33
CA ALA A 60 -3.37 9.67 22.09
C ALA A 60 -2.21 10.16 21.21
N LEU A 61 -1.19 10.77 21.81
CA LEU A 61 0.03 11.16 21.10
C LEU A 61 0.82 9.94 20.61
N ASP A 62 0.96 8.89 21.43
CA ASP A 62 1.64 7.65 21.05
C ASP A 62 0.93 7.00 19.84
N THR A 63 -0.40 6.88 19.87
CA THR A 63 -1.20 6.39 18.74
C THR A 63 -1.05 7.29 17.50
N ARG A 64 -1.05 8.62 17.67
CA ARG A 64 -0.86 9.55 16.55
C ARG A 64 0.50 9.36 15.89
N HIS A 65 1.57 9.22 16.68
CA HIS A 65 2.92 8.97 16.13
C HIS A 65 2.98 7.65 15.37
N ALA A 66 2.40 6.57 15.92
CA ALA A 66 2.33 5.29 15.22
C ALA A 66 1.51 5.39 13.90
N LEU A 67 0.42 6.14 13.89
CA LEU A 67 -0.37 6.38 12.68
C LEU A 67 0.40 7.20 11.63
N GLN A 68 1.22 8.16 12.03
CA GLN A 68 2.09 8.93 11.13
C GLN A 68 3.16 8.03 10.48
N GLU A 69 3.74 7.12 11.26
CA GLU A 69 4.66 6.10 10.73
C GLU A 69 3.95 5.21 9.70
N LEU A 70 2.76 4.69 10.03
CA LEU A 70 1.97 3.89 9.09
C LEU A 70 1.61 4.69 7.82
N GLN A 71 1.29 5.98 7.94
CA GLN A 71 1.01 6.83 6.78
C GLN A 71 2.23 6.97 5.87
N SER A 72 3.42 7.15 6.46
CA SER A 72 4.68 7.18 5.71
C SER A 72 4.94 5.86 5.00
N GLU A 73 4.76 4.73 5.69
CA GLU A 73 4.92 3.40 5.11
C GLU A 73 3.94 3.16 3.96
N VAL A 74 2.66 3.47 4.13
CA VAL A 74 1.65 3.34 3.05
C VAL A 74 1.98 4.24 1.86
N SER A 75 2.46 5.46 2.11
CA SER A 75 2.84 6.37 1.03
C SER A 75 4.03 5.84 0.24
N SER A 76 4.98 5.17 0.90
CA SER A 76 6.13 4.55 0.21
C SER A 76 5.77 3.39 -0.72
N LEU A 77 4.60 2.76 -0.52
CA LEU A 77 4.10 1.70 -1.40
C LEU A 77 3.50 2.22 -2.71
N GLU A 78 3.31 3.54 -2.88
CA GLU A 78 2.73 4.12 -4.09
C GLU A 78 3.55 3.77 -5.33
N GLU A 79 4.88 3.80 -5.23
CA GLU A 79 5.80 3.39 -6.30
C GLU A 79 5.62 1.91 -6.65
N THR A 80 5.54 1.02 -5.66
CA THR A 80 5.31 -0.42 -5.90
C THR A 80 3.95 -0.70 -6.54
N LYS A 81 2.93 0.09 -6.20
CA LYS A 81 1.59 0.03 -6.81
C LYS A 81 1.62 0.51 -8.27
N ASP A 82 2.38 1.56 -8.57
CA ASP A 82 2.55 2.06 -9.94
C ASP A 82 3.32 1.04 -10.81
N ASP A 83 4.41 0.47 -10.29
CA ASP A 83 5.17 -0.62 -10.96
C ASP A 83 4.27 -1.83 -11.25
N LEU A 84 3.45 -2.24 -10.26
CA LEU A 84 2.50 -3.33 -10.42
C LEU A 84 1.55 -3.09 -11.60
N LEU A 85 1.03 -1.87 -11.74
CA LEU A 85 0.13 -1.49 -12.83
C LEU A 85 0.85 -1.53 -14.19
N GLU A 86 2.09 -1.02 -14.27
CA GLU A 86 2.88 -1.07 -15.50
C GLU A 86 3.14 -2.53 -15.94
N HIS A 87 3.57 -3.38 -15.00
CA HIS A 87 3.80 -4.80 -15.29
C HIS A 87 2.51 -5.53 -15.68
N ALA A 88 1.41 -5.21 -15.01
CA ALA A 88 0.11 -5.80 -15.30
C ALA A 88 -0.38 -5.43 -16.71
N ASP A 89 -0.31 -4.15 -17.09
CA ASP A 89 -0.73 -3.69 -18.41
C ASP A 89 0.06 -4.38 -19.52
N PHE A 90 1.37 -4.53 -19.35
CA PHE A 90 2.22 -5.27 -20.28
C PHE A 90 1.77 -6.74 -20.39
N VAL A 91 1.67 -7.44 -19.26
CA VAL A 91 1.30 -8.87 -19.22
C VAL A 91 -0.09 -9.11 -19.81
N VAL A 92 -1.05 -8.26 -19.47
CA VAL A 92 -2.43 -8.32 -19.99
C VAL A 92 -2.45 -8.10 -21.49
N SER A 93 -1.66 -7.15 -22.02
CA SER A 93 -1.57 -6.92 -23.46
C SER A 93 -1.02 -8.14 -24.22
N LEU A 94 -0.10 -8.89 -23.61
CA LEU A 94 0.45 -10.13 -24.13
C LEU A 94 -0.54 -11.30 -24.07
N LEU A 95 -1.36 -11.35 -23.00
CA LEU A 95 -2.36 -12.39 -22.79
C LEU A 95 -3.59 -12.23 -23.68
N LYS A 96 -4.07 -11.00 -23.91
CA LYS A 96 -5.32 -10.73 -24.66
C LYS A 96 -5.48 -11.50 -25.99
N PRO A 97 -4.44 -11.63 -26.83
CA PRO A 97 -4.51 -12.40 -28.08
C PRO A 97 -4.58 -13.92 -27.88
N ASN A 98 -3.97 -14.44 -26.80
CA ASN A 98 -3.68 -15.86 -26.61
C ASN A 98 -4.58 -16.53 -25.56
N SER A 99 -4.98 -15.80 -24.53
CA SER A 99 -5.83 -16.24 -23.42
C SER A 99 -6.56 -15.06 -22.78
N LYS A 100 -7.84 -14.89 -23.14
CA LYS A 100 -8.70 -13.82 -22.60
C LYS A 100 -9.06 -14.03 -21.14
N GLU A 101 -9.21 -15.29 -20.72
CA GLU A 101 -9.55 -15.65 -19.34
C GLU A 101 -8.39 -15.30 -18.39
N ALA A 102 -7.16 -15.69 -18.75
CA ALA A 102 -5.97 -15.33 -17.96
C ALA A 102 -5.77 -13.82 -17.91
N ALA A 103 -5.97 -13.10 -19.02
CA ALA A 103 -5.92 -11.63 -19.03
C ALA A 103 -6.92 -11.01 -18.05
N ALA A 104 -8.17 -11.47 -18.07
CA ALA A 104 -9.22 -10.96 -17.20
C ALA A 104 -8.95 -11.28 -15.71
N GLU A 105 -8.41 -12.47 -15.42
CA GLU A 105 -8.01 -12.85 -14.07
C GLU A 105 -6.85 -11.98 -13.55
N THR A 106 -5.83 -11.73 -14.37
CA THR A 106 -4.73 -10.82 -14.02
C THR A 106 -5.23 -9.40 -13.76
N GLU A 107 -6.07 -8.84 -14.66
CA GLU A 107 -6.67 -7.51 -14.47
C GLU A 107 -7.47 -7.45 -13.16
N LYS A 108 -8.27 -8.48 -12.87
CA LYS A 108 -9.06 -8.56 -11.64
C LYS A 108 -8.19 -8.60 -10.38
N ASN A 109 -7.19 -9.47 -10.35
CA ASN A 109 -6.34 -9.65 -9.17
C ASN A 109 -5.53 -8.38 -8.85
N VAL A 110 -4.99 -7.73 -9.89
CA VAL A 110 -4.27 -6.45 -9.76
C VAL A 110 -5.20 -5.35 -9.27
N LYS A 111 -6.41 -5.26 -9.85
CA LYS A 111 -7.42 -4.30 -9.43
C LYS A 111 -7.82 -4.46 -7.96
N GLU A 112 -8.11 -5.69 -7.53
CA GLU A 112 -8.46 -5.98 -6.13
C GLU A 112 -7.35 -5.55 -5.16
N LEU A 113 -6.09 -5.78 -5.53
CA LEU A 113 -4.94 -5.38 -4.71
C LEU A 113 -4.76 -3.85 -4.66
N VAL A 114 -4.92 -3.16 -5.79
CA VAL A 114 -4.87 -1.69 -5.85
C VAL A 114 -6.00 -1.07 -5.04
N GLU A 115 -7.22 -1.61 -5.13
CA GLU A 115 -8.36 -1.17 -4.32
C GLU A 115 -8.10 -1.39 -2.81
N ALA A 116 -7.48 -2.52 -2.44
CA ALA A 116 -7.11 -2.79 -1.06
C ALA A 116 -6.07 -1.79 -0.54
N TYR A 117 -5.07 -1.44 -1.36
CA TYR A 117 -4.09 -0.40 -1.05
C TYR A 117 -4.75 0.98 -0.85
N GLU A 118 -5.59 1.42 -1.78
CA GLU A 118 -6.26 2.73 -1.69
C GLU A 118 -7.18 2.81 -0.47
N LYS A 119 -7.91 1.73 -0.18
CA LYS A 119 -8.74 1.62 1.02
C LYS A 119 -7.90 1.73 2.29
N LEU A 120 -6.74 1.08 2.34
CA LEU A 120 -5.82 1.17 3.48
C LEU A 120 -5.33 2.61 3.66
N ARG A 121 -4.87 3.26 2.59
CA ARG A 121 -4.45 4.67 2.58
C ARG A 121 -5.52 5.60 3.12
N GLN A 122 -6.75 5.47 2.63
CA GLN A 122 -7.89 6.27 3.10
C GLN A 122 -8.21 5.99 4.58
N THR A 123 -8.14 4.73 5.01
CA THR A 123 -8.42 4.36 6.40
C THR A 123 -7.37 4.95 7.34
N VAL A 124 -6.08 4.88 7.00
CA VAL A 124 -5.01 5.49 7.81
C VAL A 124 -5.21 7.02 7.91
N ALA A 125 -5.52 7.69 6.80
CA ALA A 125 -5.78 9.13 6.81
C ALA A 125 -6.98 9.52 7.67
N ALA A 126 -8.09 8.76 7.61
CA ALA A 126 -9.26 8.99 8.45
C ALA A 126 -8.92 8.81 9.94
N ARG A 127 -8.15 7.77 10.28
CA ARG A 127 -7.73 7.51 11.67
C ARG A 127 -6.78 8.57 12.21
N LEU A 128 -5.93 9.14 11.36
CA LEU A 128 -5.11 10.30 11.71
C LEU A 128 -5.97 11.53 12.03
N ALA A 129 -7.00 11.80 11.24
CA ALA A 129 -7.91 12.91 11.54
C ALA A 129 -8.65 12.71 12.87
N GLU A 130 -9.15 11.49 13.12
CA GLU A 130 -9.82 11.13 14.39
C GLU A 130 -8.90 11.34 15.60
N ILE A 131 -7.65 10.87 15.54
CA ILE A 131 -6.73 11.00 16.67
C ILE A 131 -6.29 12.46 16.90
N ASP A 132 -6.16 13.25 15.83
CA ASP A 132 -5.85 14.67 15.95
C ASP A 132 -6.98 15.45 16.63
N GLU A 133 -8.24 15.11 16.35
CA GLU A 133 -9.39 15.64 17.06
C GLU A 133 -9.34 15.29 18.56
N ILE A 134 -9.09 14.02 18.89
CA ILE A 134 -8.97 13.56 20.29
C ILE A 134 -7.84 14.30 21.04
N VAL A 135 -6.68 14.48 20.40
CA VAL A 135 -5.55 15.23 21.00
C VAL A 135 -5.96 16.69 21.24
N SER A 136 -6.65 17.32 20.29
CA SER A 136 -7.15 18.70 20.46
C SER A 136 -8.15 18.82 21.60
N GLU A 137 -9.02 17.82 21.79
CA GLU A 137 -9.94 17.78 22.93
C GLU A 137 -9.20 17.69 24.27
N PHE A 138 -8.17 16.84 24.36
CA PHE A 138 -7.32 16.77 25.56
C PHE A 138 -6.66 18.11 25.88
N ASP A 139 -6.14 18.81 24.87
CA ASP A 139 -5.52 20.13 25.04
C ASP A 139 -6.55 21.15 25.55
N ARG A 140 -7.74 21.21 24.94
CA ARG A 140 -8.83 22.10 25.36
C ARG A 140 -9.30 21.84 26.79
N VAL A 141 -9.42 20.57 27.19
CA VAL A 141 -9.79 20.21 28.56
C VAL A 141 -8.70 20.62 29.53
N SER A 142 -7.43 20.41 29.18
CA SER A 142 -6.28 20.80 30.01
C SER A 142 -6.25 22.31 30.26
N GLU A 143 -6.47 23.12 29.21
CA GLU A 143 -6.57 24.58 29.34
C GLU A 143 -7.72 25.03 30.25
N LYS A 144 -8.88 24.38 30.14
CA LYS A 144 -10.04 24.68 31.01
C LYS A 144 -9.74 24.36 32.47
N ILE A 145 -9.10 23.22 32.74
CA ILE A 145 -8.70 22.83 34.11
C ILE A 145 -7.74 23.86 34.68
N GLU A 146 -6.76 24.30 33.89
CA GLU A 146 -5.77 25.28 34.34
C GLU A 146 -6.42 26.64 34.63
N ARG A 147 -7.34 27.10 33.77
CA ARG A 147 -8.12 28.32 34.04
C ARG A 147 -8.94 28.21 35.34
N LEU A 148 -9.64 27.09 35.54
CA LEU A 148 -10.42 26.87 36.76
C LEU A 148 -9.54 26.85 38.02
N ARG A 149 -8.34 26.27 37.93
CA ARG A 149 -7.36 26.31 39.04
C ARG A 149 -6.97 27.74 39.39
N GLN A 150 -6.64 28.56 38.38
CA GLN A 150 -6.29 29.97 38.56
C GLN A 150 -7.44 30.77 39.18
N GLU A 151 -8.68 30.55 38.71
CA GLU A 151 -9.86 31.21 39.29
C GLU A 151 -10.05 30.82 40.77
N ILE A 152 -9.94 29.53 41.10
CA ILE A 152 -10.05 29.05 42.49
C ILE A 152 -8.96 29.69 43.37
N GLU A 153 -7.72 29.76 42.91
CA GLU A 153 -6.63 30.40 43.65
C GLU A 153 -6.93 31.87 43.96
N VAL A 154 -7.50 32.62 43.00
CA VAL A 154 -7.92 34.01 43.22
C VAL A 154 -9.06 34.12 44.23
N TYR A 155 -10.01 33.17 44.25
CA TYR A 155 -11.14 33.20 45.19
C TYR A 155 -10.79 32.74 46.61
N VAL A 156 -9.73 31.94 46.77
CA VAL A 156 -9.30 31.39 48.06
C VAL A 156 -8.24 32.28 48.74
N ALA A 157 -7.55 33.14 47.98
CA ALA A 157 -6.59 34.13 48.48
C ALA A 157 -7.27 35.36 49.11
#